data_AF-A0A067PL13-F1
#
_entry.id   AF-A0A067PL13-F1
#
_cell.length_a   1.000
_cell.length_b   1.000
_cell.length_c   1.000
_cell.angle_alpha   90.00
_cell.angle_beta   90.00
_cell.angle_gamma   90.00
#
_symmetry.space_group_name_H-M   'P 1'
#
loop_
_entity.id
_entity.type
_entity.pdbx_description
1 polymer ?
#
loop_
_entity_poly.entity_id
_entity_poly.type
_entity_poly.pdbx_seq_one_letter_code
_entity_poly.pdbx_strand_id
1 'polypeptide(L)'
;MQSKSEFQELEDGNLLFKWADIRVAVRCVLKGAPKSPLSIMLDGEMKAFREEITNFLLETRIREGEAQRERDLLEDELDQLHVENERHKLELQQALDENCRRIQESEIARQENHRLDKSLHRAIADKHLISAELLSVNTHNRELGREVKKLYRSLAKVQRDVVPSAWRMHQCLWLYLTSPSSLSFTSIPWPTYPQPTSPADITPTTICNLLLSRYHSDARCRKDRIREALLRWHPDKFARVLRRVKEEDRADVEEGVGIVVRCLNELLQRERKA
;
A
#
# COMPACT_ATOMS: atom_id res chain seq x y z
N MET A 1 4.04 60.34 -39.14
CA MET A 1 3.19 61.49 -39.56
C MET A 1 4.02 62.77 -39.48
N GLN A 2 4.87 63.02 -40.48
CA GLN A 2 5.57 64.29 -40.71
C GLN A 2 6.34 64.14 -42.04
N SER A 3 5.65 64.29 -43.18
CA SER A 3 6.31 64.46 -44.50
C SER A 3 5.27 64.85 -45.58
N LYS A 4 4.51 65.93 -45.35
CA LYS A 4 3.51 66.42 -46.32
C LYS A 4 3.65 67.90 -46.69
N SER A 5 4.80 68.54 -46.46
CA SER A 5 4.94 70.00 -46.67
C SER A 5 6.07 70.46 -47.60
N GLU A 6 6.60 69.61 -48.48
CA GLU A 6 7.77 69.99 -49.29
C GLU A 6 7.63 69.70 -50.80
N PHE A 7 6.40 69.60 -51.30
CA PHE A 7 6.13 69.28 -52.71
C PHE A 7 5.05 70.18 -53.34
N GLN A 8 5.07 71.48 -53.02
CA GLN A 8 4.03 72.41 -53.50
C GLN A 8 4.54 73.81 -53.89
N GLU A 9 5.83 73.96 -54.23
CA GLU A 9 6.42 75.27 -54.60
C GLU A 9 7.20 75.31 -55.93
N LEU A 10 6.99 74.37 -56.85
CA LEU A 10 7.74 74.34 -58.13
C LEU A 10 6.92 74.38 -59.43
N GLU A 11 5.62 74.68 -59.39
CA GLU A 11 4.79 74.60 -60.62
C GLU A 11 4.29 75.92 -61.25
N ASP A 12 4.33 77.09 -60.60
CA ASP A 12 3.60 78.25 -61.16
C ASP A 12 4.44 79.39 -61.76
N GLY A 13 5.76 79.25 -61.87
CA GLY A 13 6.63 80.38 -62.24
C GLY A 13 7.07 80.49 -63.71
N ASN A 14 7.33 79.37 -64.40
CA ASN A 14 8.29 79.41 -65.53
C ASN A 14 7.79 78.79 -66.84
N LEU A 15 6.57 78.24 -66.87
CA LEU A 15 5.97 77.71 -68.09
C LEU A 15 5.10 78.75 -68.81
N LEU A 16 4.49 79.69 -68.09
CA LEU A 16 3.58 80.69 -68.69
C LEU A 16 4.29 81.68 -69.64
N PHE A 17 5.59 81.94 -69.44
CA PHE A 17 6.35 82.87 -70.28
C PHE A 17 6.74 82.30 -71.66
N LYS A 18 6.74 80.97 -71.85
CA LYS A 18 7.02 80.34 -73.17
C LYS A 18 5.77 80.11 -74.03
N TRP A 19 4.57 80.08 -73.44
CA TRP A 19 3.33 79.87 -74.20
C TRP A 19 2.85 81.13 -74.95
N ALA A 20 3.28 82.33 -74.52
CA ALA A 20 2.93 83.58 -75.19
C ALA A 20 3.55 83.67 -76.60
N ASP A 21 4.82 83.27 -76.75
CA ASP A 21 5.52 83.29 -78.04
C ASP A 21 5.00 82.21 -79.01
N ILE A 22 4.60 81.04 -78.48
CA ILE A 22 3.99 79.97 -79.29
C ILE A 22 2.63 80.40 -79.86
N ARG A 23 1.83 81.19 -79.11
CA ARG A 23 0.54 81.70 -79.61
C ARG A 23 0.70 82.72 -80.74
N VAL A 24 1.78 83.50 -80.75
CA VAL A 24 2.08 84.44 -81.85
C VAL A 24 2.51 83.69 -83.12
N ALA A 25 3.34 82.65 -82.98
CA ALA A 25 3.77 81.82 -84.10
C ALA A 25 2.60 81.02 -84.74
N VAL A 26 1.72 80.42 -83.95
CA VAL A 26 0.55 79.64 -84.45
C VAL A 26 -0.45 80.55 -85.17
N ARG A 27 -0.61 81.81 -84.73
CA ARG A 27 -1.51 82.78 -85.37
C ARG A 27 -1.04 83.24 -86.76
N CYS A 28 0.27 83.16 -87.06
CA CYS A 28 0.81 83.45 -88.39
C CYS A 28 0.65 82.28 -89.37
N VAL A 29 0.67 81.03 -88.90
CA VAL A 29 0.54 79.82 -89.74
C VAL A 29 -0.89 79.61 -90.26
N LEU A 30 -1.92 80.02 -89.51
CA LEU A 30 -3.33 79.84 -89.90
C LEU A 30 -3.85 80.83 -90.97
N LYS A 31 -3.01 81.76 -91.47
CA LYS A 31 -3.39 82.76 -92.49
C LYS A 31 -2.88 82.47 -93.92
N GLY A 32 -2.39 81.26 -94.21
CA GLY A 32 -2.19 80.80 -95.59
C GLY A 32 -1.17 81.59 -96.42
N ALA A 33 0.00 81.89 -95.86
CA ALA A 33 1.14 82.43 -96.60
C ALA A 33 2.08 81.31 -97.10
N PRO A 34 2.77 81.47 -98.25
CA PRO A 34 3.72 80.47 -98.77
C PRO A 34 4.90 80.29 -97.80
N LYS A 35 5.32 79.03 -97.61
CA LYS A 35 6.35 78.62 -96.66
C LYS A 35 7.69 79.34 -96.93
N SER A 36 8.17 80.11 -95.96
CA SER A 36 9.49 80.75 -96.03
C SER A 36 10.60 79.76 -95.62
N PRO A 37 11.86 79.97 -96.04
CA PRO A 37 13.01 79.12 -95.69
C PRO A 37 13.23 78.93 -94.18
N LEU A 38 12.78 79.87 -93.35
CA LEU A 38 12.83 79.81 -91.89
C LEU A 38 11.89 78.74 -91.30
N SER A 39 10.82 78.35 -92.01
CA SER A 39 9.90 77.30 -91.58
C SER A 39 10.55 75.91 -91.57
N ILE A 40 11.47 75.63 -92.49
CA ILE A 40 12.15 74.33 -92.61
C ILE A 40 13.22 74.18 -91.53
N MET A 41 13.86 75.27 -91.11
CA MET A 41 14.87 75.30 -90.05
C MET A 41 14.24 75.17 -88.66
N LEU A 42 13.10 75.85 -88.42
CA LEU A 42 12.28 75.70 -87.21
C LEU A 42 11.67 74.31 -87.08
N ASP A 43 11.31 73.64 -88.19
CA ASP A 43 10.79 72.27 -88.16
C ASP A 43 11.87 71.25 -87.69
N GLY A 44 13.15 71.48 -88.02
CA GLY A 44 14.26 70.63 -87.58
C GLY A 44 14.59 70.77 -86.09
N GLU A 45 14.63 72.01 -85.59
CA GLU A 45 14.83 72.29 -84.15
C GLU A 45 13.63 71.87 -83.31
N MET A 46 12.41 72.09 -83.80
CA MET A 46 11.20 71.57 -83.14
C MET A 46 11.14 70.04 -83.14
N LYS A 47 11.71 69.38 -84.15
CA LYS A 47 11.81 67.91 -84.17
C LYS A 47 12.82 67.41 -83.15
N ALA A 48 13.99 68.04 -83.05
CA ALA A 48 15.00 67.72 -82.03
C ALA A 48 14.48 67.95 -80.60
N PHE A 49 13.80 69.08 -80.37
CA PHE A 49 13.18 69.38 -79.08
C PHE A 49 12.03 68.42 -78.74
N ARG A 50 11.23 68.00 -79.72
CA ARG A 50 10.23 66.94 -79.53
C ARG A 50 10.87 65.61 -79.17
N GLU A 51 11.95 65.22 -79.85
CA GLU A 51 12.71 64.00 -79.52
C GLU A 51 13.32 64.08 -78.11
N GLU A 52 13.85 65.22 -77.71
CA GLU A 52 14.42 65.45 -76.37
C GLU A 52 13.34 65.37 -75.27
N ILE A 53 12.17 66.00 -75.48
CA ILE A 53 11.02 65.85 -74.57
C ILE A 53 10.56 64.40 -74.54
N THR A 54 10.53 63.70 -75.68
CA THR A 54 10.08 62.31 -75.74
C THR A 54 11.05 61.39 -75.00
N ASN A 55 12.36 61.60 -75.15
CA ASN A 55 13.41 60.88 -74.42
C ASN A 55 13.36 61.18 -72.92
N PHE A 56 13.19 62.46 -72.53
CA PHE A 56 13.03 62.84 -71.13
C PHE A 56 11.81 62.18 -70.48
N LEU A 57 10.65 62.19 -71.17
CA LEU A 57 9.44 61.52 -70.68
C LEU A 57 9.61 59.99 -70.62
N LEU A 58 10.33 59.39 -71.57
CA LEU A 58 10.67 57.96 -71.56
C LEU A 58 11.61 57.62 -70.39
N GLU A 59 12.67 58.40 -70.17
CA GLU A 59 13.60 58.20 -69.05
C GLU A 59 12.91 58.39 -67.71
N THR A 60 12.05 59.40 -67.57
CA THR A 60 11.28 59.63 -66.34
C THR A 60 10.36 58.46 -66.06
N ARG A 61 9.68 57.94 -67.09
CA ARG A 61 8.82 56.74 -66.98
C ARG A 61 9.61 55.47 -66.63
N ILE A 62 10.84 55.34 -67.13
CA ILE A 62 11.73 54.23 -66.77
C ILE A 62 12.14 54.34 -65.29
N ARG A 63 12.60 55.51 -64.84
CA ARG A 63 12.99 55.74 -63.44
C ARG A 63 11.81 55.57 -62.49
N GLU A 64 10.62 56.04 -62.85
CA GLU A 64 9.39 55.82 -62.08
C GLU A 64 9.03 54.34 -62.01
N GLY A 65 9.18 53.60 -63.11
CA GLY A 65 8.98 52.15 -63.15
C GLY A 65 10.01 51.38 -62.32
N GLU A 66 11.27 51.81 -62.33
CA GLU A 66 12.35 51.24 -61.51
C GLU A 66 12.11 51.51 -60.02
N ALA A 67 11.79 52.76 -59.66
CA ALA A 67 11.46 53.13 -58.29
C ALA A 67 10.19 52.43 -57.78
N GLN A 68 9.21 52.17 -58.65
CA GLN A 68 8.04 51.38 -58.29
C GLN A 68 8.41 49.91 -58.02
N ARG A 69 9.22 49.29 -58.89
CA ARG A 69 9.70 47.92 -58.65
C ARG A 69 10.51 47.80 -57.36
N GLU A 70 11.34 48.79 -57.05
CA GLU A 70 12.10 48.82 -55.81
C GLU A 70 11.17 48.91 -54.58
N ARG A 71 10.11 49.73 -54.66
CA ARG A 71 9.06 49.76 -53.62
C ARG A 71 8.36 48.42 -53.46
N ASP A 72 7.94 47.81 -54.57
CA ASP A 72 7.23 46.52 -54.55
C ASP A 72 8.12 45.42 -53.93
N LEU A 73 9.42 45.39 -54.28
CA LEU A 73 10.38 44.44 -53.70
C LEU A 73 10.57 44.64 -52.18
N LEU A 74 10.65 45.89 -51.73
CA LEU A 74 10.77 46.21 -50.29
C LEU A 74 9.48 45.88 -49.53
N GLU A 75 8.32 46.07 -50.15
CA GLU A 75 7.03 45.69 -49.57
C GLU A 75 6.93 44.15 -49.44
N ASP A 76 7.32 43.40 -50.47
CA ASP A 76 7.41 41.94 -50.43
C ASP A 76 8.40 41.44 -49.34
N GLU A 77 9.56 42.09 -49.20
CA GLU A 77 10.54 41.75 -48.16
C GLU A 77 10.00 42.05 -46.74
N LEU A 78 9.30 43.16 -46.57
CA LEU A 78 8.67 43.51 -45.30
C LEU A 78 7.57 42.52 -44.92
N ASP A 79 6.76 42.09 -45.89
CA ASP A 79 5.73 41.08 -45.68
C ASP A 79 6.33 39.71 -45.33
N GLN A 80 7.43 39.31 -45.98
CA GLN A 80 8.17 38.10 -45.63
C GLN A 80 8.68 38.17 -44.18
N LEU A 81 9.30 39.29 -43.79
CA LEU A 81 9.78 39.49 -42.43
C LEU A 81 8.64 39.45 -41.41
N HIS A 82 7.48 40.04 -41.70
CA HIS A 82 6.31 39.95 -40.81
C HIS A 82 5.83 38.50 -40.63
N VAL A 83 5.74 37.73 -41.72
CA VAL A 83 5.36 36.32 -41.68
C VAL A 83 6.36 35.51 -40.84
N GLU A 84 7.66 35.73 -41.03
CA GLU A 84 8.70 35.05 -40.26
C GLU A 84 8.67 35.42 -38.78
N ASN A 85 8.44 36.70 -38.46
CA ASN A 85 8.40 37.17 -37.08
C ASN A 85 7.17 36.59 -36.33
N GLU A 86 6.01 36.54 -36.99
CA GLU A 86 4.83 35.88 -36.43
C GLU A 86 5.01 34.36 -36.30
N ARG A 87 5.71 33.71 -37.25
CA ARG A 87 6.07 32.29 -37.12
C ARG A 87 6.95 32.06 -35.89
N HIS A 88 8.01 32.85 -35.72
CA HIS A 88 8.91 32.75 -34.57
C HIS A 88 8.22 33.02 -33.24
N LYS A 89 7.30 33.99 -33.21
CA LYS A 89 6.51 34.29 -32.03
C LYS A 89 5.61 33.11 -31.65
N LEU A 90 4.98 32.47 -32.63
CA LEU A 90 4.17 31.27 -32.42
C LEU A 90 5.01 30.10 -31.91
N GLU A 91 6.18 29.86 -32.52
CA GLU A 91 7.13 28.83 -32.09
C GLU A 91 7.58 29.04 -30.65
N LEU A 92 7.92 30.29 -30.28
CA LEU A 92 8.33 30.63 -28.92
C LEU A 92 7.19 30.40 -27.91
N GLN A 93 5.97 30.76 -28.28
CA GLN A 93 4.81 30.56 -27.43
C GLN A 93 4.51 29.07 -27.22
N GLN A 94 4.59 28.26 -28.28
CA GLN A 94 4.47 26.80 -28.17
C GLN A 94 5.56 26.19 -27.27
N ALA A 95 6.81 26.65 -27.40
CA ALA A 95 7.90 26.18 -26.55
C ALA A 95 7.72 26.56 -25.07
N LEU A 96 7.16 27.74 -24.79
CA LEU A 96 6.81 28.16 -23.43
C LEU A 96 5.68 27.30 -22.85
N ASP A 97 4.60 27.10 -23.60
CA ASP A 97 3.47 26.27 -23.19
C ASP A 97 3.89 24.83 -22.90
N GLU A 98 4.76 24.26 -23.76
CA GLU A 98 5.31 22.94 -23.57
C GLU A 98 6.19 22.86 -22.31
N ASN A 99 7.07 23.84 -22.08
CA ASN A 99 7.87 23.89 -20.86
C ASN A 99 7.00 24.04 -19.60
N CYS A 100 5.93 24.85 -19.66
CA CYS A 100 4.96 24.96 -18.56
C CYS A 100 4.29 23.62 -18.25
N ARG A 101 3.86 22.87 -19.28
CA ARG A 101 3.29 21.52 -19.11
C ARG A 101 4.29 20.57 -18.46
N ARG A 102 5.52 20.52 -18.96
CA ARG A 102 6.59 19.66 -18.41
C ARG A 102 6.90 19.96 -16.95
N ILE A 103 6.93 21.24 -16.58
CA ILE A 103 7.14 21.65 -15.17
C ILE A 103 5.96 21.20 -14.31
N GLN A 104 4.72 21.41 -14.77
CA GLN A 104 3.52 21.00 -14.05
C GLN A 104 3.46 19.48 -13.85
N GLU A 105 3.75 18.70 -14.88
CA GLU A 105 3.82 17.23 -14.80
C GLU A 105 4.90 16.76 -13.82
N SER A 106 6.08 17.37 -13.86
CA SER A 106 7.15 17.06 -12.92
C SER A 106 6.75 17.35 -11.47
N GLU A 107 6.05 18.46 -11.24
CA GLU A 107 5.57 18.84 -9.91
C GLU A 107 4.52 17.85 -9.38
N ILE A 108 3.57 17.44 -10.23
CA ILE A 108 2.58 16.41 -9.89
C ILE A 108 3.27 15.09 -9.53
N ALA A 109 4.23 14.65 -10.35
CA ALA A 109 4.99 13.43 -10.10
C ALA A 109 5.79 13.49 -8.77
N ARG A 110 6.37 14.65 -8.43
CA ARG A 110 7.05 14.86 -7.15
C ARG A 110 6.09 14.76 -5.97
N GLN A 111 4.91 15.38 -6.08
CA GLN A 111 3.89 15.32 -5.02
C GLN A 111 3.39 13.89 -4.81
N GLU A 112 3.19 13.14 -5.89
CA GLU A 112 2.78 11.74 -5.81
C GLU A 112 3.87 10.86 -5.18
N ASN A 113 5.12 11.01 -5.63
CA ASN A 113 6.25 10.31 -5.01
C ASN A 113 6.39 10.63 -3.52
N HIS A 114 6.22 11.88 -3.12
CA HIS A 114 6.25 12.27 -1.70
C HIS A 114 5.12 11.63 -0.89
N ARG A 115 3.92 11.49 -1.47
CA ARG A 115 2.80 10.79 -0.83
C ARG A 115 3.10 9.30 -0.67
N LEU A 116 3.62 8.66 -1.72
CA LEU A 116 4.01 7.25 -1.69
C LEU A 116 5.10 6.99 -0.65
N ASP A 117 6.13 7.83 -0.62
CA ASP A 117 7.23 7.71 0.33
C ASP A 117 6.75 7.85 1.79
N LYS A 118 5.88 8.83 2.08
CA LYS A 118 5.24 8.95 3.40
C LYS A 118 4.39 7.72 3.75
N SER A 119 3.64 7.18 2.79
CA SER A 119 2.84 5.98 3.01
C SER A 119 3.73 4.77 3.32
N LEU A 120 4.84 4.62 2.60
CA LEU A 120 5.82 3.56 2.81
C LEU A 120 6.47 3.67 4.18
N HIS A 121 6.90 4.87 4.59
CA HIS A 121 7.49 5.10 5.91
C HIS A 121 6.53 4.73 7.04
N ARG A 122 5.23 5.07 6.92
CA ARG A 122 4.20 4.65 7.88
C ARG A 122 4.04 3.13 7.92
N ALA A 123 3.93 2.48 6.76
CA ALA A 123 3.78 1.03 6.69
C ALA A 123 4.98 0.28 7.29
N ILE A 124 6.20 0.81 7.09
CA ILE A 124 7.42 0.29 7.72
C ILE A 124 7.35 0.45 9.24
N ALA A 125 6.97 1.63 9.74
CA ALA A 125 6.82 1.87 11.18
C ALA A 125 5.77 0.94 11.81
N ASP A 126 4.62 0.77 11.18
CA ASP A 126 3.55 -0.13 11.64
C ASP A 126 4.03 -1.59 11.67
N LYS A 127 4.77 -2.02 10.64
CA LYS A 127 5.38 -3.35 10.61
C LYS A 127 6.37 -3.56 11.76
N HIS A 128 7.19 -2.55 12.07
CA HIS A 128 8.12 -2.63 13.20
C HIS A 128 7.38 -2.71 14.55
N LEU A 129 6.29 -1.95 14.70
CA LEU A 129 5.46 -1.99 15.91
C LEU A 129 4.85 -3.37 16.13
N ILE A 130 4.21 -3.94 15.10
CA ILE A 130 3.62 -5.28 15.15
C ILE A 130 4.71 -6.34 15.44
N SER A 131 5.87 -6.22 14.80
CA SER A 131 6.98 -7.15 15.03
C SER A 131 7.49 -7.09 16.47
N ALA A 132 7.55 -5.91 17.08
CA ALA A 132 7.97 -5.74 18.46
C ALA A 132 6.95 -6.37 19.44
N GLU A 133 5.66 -6.17 19.18
CA GLU A 133 4.58 -6.77 19.98
C GLU A 133 4.60 -8.30 19.91
N LEU A 134 4.75 -8.87 18.71
CA LEU A 134 4.86 -10.33 18.51
C LEU A 134 6.07 -10.92 19.25
N LEU A 135 7.21 -10.22 19.27
CA LEU A 135 8.39 -10.66 20.02
C LEU A 135 8.09 -10.67 21.53
N SER A 136 7.46 -9.63 22.06
CA SER A 136 7.06 -9.56 23.47
C SER A 136 6.14 -10.72 23.86
N VAL A 137 5.08 -10.97 23.08
CA VAL A 137 4.15 -12.08 23.32
C VAL A 137 4.87 -13.43 23.28
N ASN A 138 5.76 -13.65 22.31
CA ASN A 138 6.53 -14.89 22.21
C ASN A 138 7.46 -15.08 23.42
N THR A 139 8.11 -14.02 23.90
CA THR A 139 8.94 -14.10 25.11
C THR A 139 8.12 -14.48 26.34
N HIS A 140 6.94 -13.87 26.53
CA HIS A 140 6.04 -14.20 27.62
C HIS A 140 5.55 -15.65 27.55
N ASN A 141 5.15 -16.11 26.36
CA ASN A 141 4.73 -17.51 26.15
C ASN A 141 5.85 -18.51 26.44
N ARG A 142 7.10 -18.18 26.11
CA ARG A 142 8.27 -19.00 26.45
C ARG A 142 8.47 -19.09 27.97
N GLU A 143 8.27 -18.00 28.69
CA GLU A 143 8.37 -17.97 30.14
C GLU A 143 7.26 -18.78 30.82
N LEU A 144 6.00 -18.58 30.40
CA LEU A 144 4.88 -19.40 30.84
C LEU A 144 5.14 -20.89 30.58
N GLY A 145 5.68 -21.24 29.41
CA GLY A 145 6.06 -22.62 29.08
C GLY A 145 7.11 -23.20 30.02
N ARG A 146 8.10 -22.41 30.47
CA ARG A 146 9.09 -22.84 31.47
C ARG A 146 8.44 -23.08 32.82
N GLU A 147 7.51 -22.23 33.22
CA GLU A 147 6.87 -22.29 34.53
C GLU A 147 5.90 -23.45 34.63
N VAL A 148 5.11 -23.68 33.59
CA VAL A 148 4.30 -24.89 33.42
C VAL A 148 5.19 -26.12 33.51
N LYS A 149 6.34 -26.16 32.82
CA LYS A 149 7.28 -27.28 32.87
C LYS A 149 7.88 -27.49 34.26
N LYS A 150 8.17 -26.43 35.01
CA LYS A 150 8.61 -26.52 36.41
C LYS A 150 7.52 -27.12 37.29
N LEU A 151 6.28 -26.64 37.17
CA LEU A 151 5.14 -27.17 37.94
C LEU A 151 4.90 -28.66 37.66
N TYR A 152 4.91 -29.08 36.40
CA TYR A 152 4.79 -30.50 36.05
C TYR A 152 5.93 -31.35 36.62
N ARG A 153 7.18 -30.85 36.60
CA ARG A 153 8.32 -31.55 37.21
C ARG A 153 8.19 -31.66 38.72
N SER A 154 7.76 -30.59 39.38
CA SER A 154 7.51 -30.59 40.83
C SER A 154 6.39 -31.55 41.20
N LEU A 155 5.27 -31.55 40.46
CA LEU A 155 4.18 -32.50 40.65
C LEU A 155 4.63 -33.95 40.46
N ALA A 156 5.38 -34.24 39.40
CA ALA A 156 5.92 -35.57 39.14
C ALA A 156 6.91 -36.01 40.24
N LYS A 157 7.69 -35.08 40.81
CA LYS A 157 8.57 -35.35 41.95
C LYS A 157 7.75 -35.72 43.19
N VAL A 158 6.73 -34.92 43.54
CA VAL A 158 5.84 -35.22 44.66
C VAL A 158 5.17 -36.59 44.48
N GLN A 159 4.65 -36.88 43.28
CA GLN A 159 4.05 -38.19 43.01
C GLN A 159 5.06 -39.34 43.12
N ARG A 160 6.29 -39.16 42.63
CA ARG A 160 7.36 -40.15 42.76
C ARG A 160 7.68 -40.46 44.22
N ASP A 161 7.71 -39.45 45.07
CA ASP A 161 8.14 -39.58 46.47
C ASP A 161 7.00 -40.12 47.35
N VAL A 162 5.76 -39.68 47.11
CA VAL A 162 4.60 -39.99 47.96
C VAL A 162 3.93 -41.31 47.58
N VAL A 163 3.73 -41.58 46.29
CA VAL A 163 2.91 -42.71 45.84
C VAL A 163 3.46 -44.08 46.26
N PRO A 164 4.77 -44.37 46.21
CA PRO A 164 5.30 -45.66 46.68
C PRO A 164 5.01 -45.92 48.16
N SER A 165 5.10 -44.89 49.00
CA SER A 165 4.81 -45.00 50.44
C SER A 165 3.32 -45.19 50.70
N ALA A 166 2.47 -44.45 49.98
CA ALA A 166 1.03 -44.63 50.00
C ALA A 166 0.61 -46.05 49.57
N TRP A 167 1.24 -46.57 48.51
CA TRP A 167 0.98 -47.93 48.03
C TRP A 167 1.38 -49.00 49.04
N ARG A 168 2.55 -48.85 49.68
CA ARG A 168 2.98 -49.75 50.76
C ARG A 168 2.00 -49.74 51.93
N MET A 169 1.54 -48.56 52.34
CA MET A 169 0.53 -48.44 53.40
C MET A 169 -0.78 -49.13 53.03
N HIS A 170 -1.28 -48.90 51.82
CA HIS A 170 -2.44 -49.59 51.27
C HIS A 170 -2.25 -51.11 51.32
N GLN A 171 -1.10 -51.64 50.90
CA GLN A 171 -0.79 -53.08 50.99
C GLN A 171 -0.77 -53.60 52.44
N CYS A 172 -0.18 -52.86 53.38
CA CYS A 172 -0.18 -53.23 54.79
C CYS A 172 -1.61 -53.27 55.38
N LEU A 173 -2.46 -52.30 55.04
CA LEU A 173 -3.85 -52.26 55.47
C LEU A 173 -4.65 -53.44 54.88
N TRP A 174 -4.37 -53.84 53.63
CA TRP A 174 -4.94 -55.06 53.05
C TRP A 174 -4.56 -56.33 53.82
N LEU A 175 -3.34 -56.42 54.34
CA LEU A 175 -2.94 -57.52 55.22
C LEU A 175 -3.67 -57.43 56.57
N TYR A 176 -3.80 -56.23 57.12
CA TYR A 176 -4.52 -56.02 58.39
C TYR A 176 -5.99 -56.46 58.32
N LEU A 177 -6.66 -56.28 57.19
CA LEU A 177 -8.03 -56.78 56.99
C LEU A 177 -8.17 -58.29 57.21
N THR A 178 -7.09 -59.07 57.10
CA THR A 178 -7.15 -60.53 57.34
C THR A 178 -7.10 -60.90 58.82
N SER A 179 -6.67 -59.98 59.69
CA SER A 179 -6.69 -60.17 61.15
C SER A 179 -8.13 -60.21 61.69
N PRO A 180 -8.43 -60.85 62.84
CA PRO A 180 -9.80 -61.00 63.35
C PRO A 180 -10.39 -59.78 64.07
N SER A 181 -9.77 -58.60 64.01
CA SER A 181 -10.20 -57.40 64.74
C SER A 181 -11.48 -56.75 64.18
N SER A 182 -12.16 -55.95 65.02
CA SER A 182 -13.23 -55.05 64.60
C SER A 182 -12.67 -53.96 63.69
N LEU A 183 -13.37 -53.69 62.58
CA LEU A 183 -12.94 -52.73 61.55
C LEU A 183 -13.76 -51.43 61.64
N SER A 184 -13.12 -50.30 61.39
CA SER A 184 -13.74 -48.98 61.19
C SER A 184 -13.59 -48.52 59.74
N PHE A 185 -14.30 -47.46 59.33
CA PHE A 185 -14.17 -46.87 58.00
C PHE A 185 -12.71 -46.55 57.62
N THR A 186 -11.94 -45.99 58.56
CA THR A 186 -10.52 -45.63 58.38
C THR A 186 -9.56 -46.82 58.32
N SER A 187 -9.98 -48.00 58.82
CA SER A 187 -9.19 -49.23 58.76
C SER A 187 -9.29 -49.96 57.42
N ILE A 188 -10.29 -49.59 56.60
CA ILE A 188 -10.47 -50.12 55.26
C ILE A 188 -9.37 -49.56 54.35
N PRO A 189 -8.66 -50.42 53.58
CA PRO A 189 -7.56 -50.03 52.69
C PRO A 189 -8.09 -49.40 51.40
N TRP A 190 -8.72 -48.23 51.50
CA TRP A 190 -9.29 -47.53 50.35
C TRP A 190 -8.22 -47.27 49.28
N PRO A 191 -8.57 -47.37 47.97
CA PRO A 191 -7.61 -47.23 46.89
C PRO A 191 -7.30 -45.74 46.62
N THR A 192 -7.15 -44.93 47.67
CA THR A 192 -6.92 -43.49 47.62
C THR A 192 -5.79 -43.09 48.57
N TYR A 193 -5.16 -41.95 48.28
CA TYR A 193 -4.20 -41.33 49.20
C TYR A 193 -4.44 -39.81 49.26
N PRO A 194 -4.54 -39.21 50.45
CA PRO A 194 -4.54 -39.85 51.79
C PRO A 194 -5.72 -40.83 51.98
N GLN A 195 -5.68 -41.65 53.04
CA GLN A 195 -6.81 -42.51 53.39
C GLN A 195 -8.02 -41.62 53.70
N PRO A 196 -9.20 -41.93 53.16
CA PRO A 196 -10.38 -41.11 53.29
C PRO A 196 -10.93 -41.23 54.72
N THR A 197 -11.53 -40.15 55.19
CA THR A 197 -12.24 -40.12 56.48
C THR A 197 -13.75 -40.23 56.31
N SER A 198 -14.24 -39.97 55.10
CA SER A 198 -15.64 -40.08 54.72
C SER A 198 -15.79 -40.65 53.30
N PRO A 199 -16.97 -41.17 52.92
CA PRO A 199 -17.24 -41.63 51.54
C PRO A 199 -17.04 -40.53 50.49
N ALA A 200 -17.29 -39.26 50.84
CA ALA A 200 -17.14 -38.11 49.95
C ALA A 200 -15.69 -37.84 49.51
N ASP A 201 -14.71 -38.28 50.30
CA ASP A 201 -13.27 -38.13 49.99
C ASP A 201 -12.82 -39.10 48.87
N ILE A 202 -13.65 -40.09 48.55
CA ILE A 202 -13.38 -41.10 47.53
C ILE A 202 -13.78 -40.54 46.17
N THR A 203 -12.79 -40.02 45.44
CA THR A 203 -13.00 -39.46 44.10
C THR A 203 -12.37 -40.33 43.01
N PRO A 204 -12.89 -40.30 41.76
CA PRO A 204 -12.26 -41.00 40.64
C PRO A 204 -10.78 -40.61 40.47
N THR A 205 -10.45 -39.34 40.70
CA THR A 205 -9.09 -38.80 40.55
C THR A 205 -8.14 -39.38 41.60
N THR A 206 -8.54 -39.45 42.86
CA THR A 206 -7.71 -40.03 43.94
C THR A 206 -7.48 -41.52 43.72
N ILE A 207 -8.50 -42.23 43.23
CA ILE A 207 -8.39 -43.65 42.86
C ILE A 207 -7.41 -43.86 41.70
N CYS A 208 -7.51 -43.06 40.65
CA CYS A 208 -6.59 -43.13 39.50
C CYS A 208 -5.14 -42.86 39.94
N ASN A 209 -4.94 -41.81 40.75
CA ASN A 209 -3.62 -41.38 41.19
C ASN A 209 -2.90 -42.46 41.99
N LEU A 210 -3.62 -43.26 42.79
CA LEU A 210 -3.00 -44.34 43.55
C LEU A 210 -2.93 -45.65 42.76
N LEU A 211 -3.98 -46.09 42.06
CA LEU A 211 -4.01 -47.41 41.40
C LEU A 211 -3.27 -47.47 40.06
N LEU A 212 -3.33 -46.38 39.28
CA LEU A 212 -2.79 -46.32 37.92
C LEU A 212 -1.44 -45.60 37.86
N SER A 213 -0.85 -45.28 39.01
CA SER A 213 0.43 -44.60 39.04
C SER A 213 1.56 -45.51 38.55
N ARG A 214 2.46 -44.92 37.78
CA ARG A 214 3.68 -45.60 37.30
C ARG A 214 4.66 -45.93 38.43
N TYR A 215 4.53 -45.28 39.59
CA TYR A 215 5.54 -45.32 40.66
C TYR A 215 5.45 -46.53 41.60
N HIS A 216 4.42 -47.38 41.49
CA HIS A 216 4.25 -48.54 42.39
C HIS A 216 4.12 -49.90 41.69
N SER A 217 4.00 -49.99 40.35
CA SER A 217 3.83 -51.27 39.64
C SER A 217 4.15 -51.23 38.13
N ASP A 218 5.31 -50.68 37.73
CA ASP A 218 5.68 -50.41 36.32
C ASP A 218 5.50 -51.62 35.35
N ALA A 219 5.59 -52.85 35.85
CA ALA A 219 5.50 -54.08 35.03
C ALA A 219 4.08 -54.54 34.64
N ARG A 220 3.00 -54.00 35.25
CA ARG A 220 1.61 -54.40 34.93
C ARG A 220 0.89 -53.36 34.08
N CYS A 221 0.16 -53.82 33.07
CA CYS A 221 -0.66 -52.94 32.24
C CYS A 221 -1.80 -52.32 33.07
N ARG A 222 -2.21 -51.10 32.72
CA ARG A 222 -3.26 -50.34 33.44
C ARG A 222 -4.57 -51.11 33.52
N LYS A 223 -4.98 -51.75 32.42
CA LYS A 223 -6.20 -52.55 32.31
C LYS A 223 -6.24 -53.71 33.31
N ASP A 224 -5.12 -54.41 33.51
CA ASP A 224 -5.05 -55.54 34.44
C ASP A 224 -5.12 -55.07 35.89
N ARG A 225 -4.47 -53.94 36.22
CA ARG A 225 -4.60 -53.34 37.56
C ARG A 225 -6.05 -52.97 37.89
N ILE A 226 -6.80 -52.45 36.93
CA ILE A 226 -8.23 -52.12 37.11
C ILE A 226 -9.05 -53.40 37.33
N ARG A 227 -8.82 -54.45 36.54
CA ARG A 227 -9.52 -55.74 36.71
C ARG A 227 -9.23 -56.38 38.06
N GLU A 228 -7.97 -56.39 38.50
CA GLU A 228 -7.58 -56.90 39.81
C GLU A 228 -8.23 -56.11 40.95
N ALA A 229 -8.29 -54.78 40.82
CA ALA A 229 -8.99 -53.93 41.77
C ALA A 229 -10.50 -54.24 41.80
N LEU A 230 -11.16 -54.39 40.65
CA LEU A 230 -12.58 -54.78 40.57
C LEU A 230 -12.84 -56.13 41.22
N LEU A 231 -11.97 -57.12 41.00
CA LEU A 231 -12.08 -58.44 41.63
C LEU A 231 -11.92 -58.40 43.14
N ARG A 232 -11.18 -57.41 43.67
CA ARG A 232 -10.92 -57.24 45.11
C ARG A 232 -12.02 -56.42 45.79
N TRP A 233 -12.57 -55.43 45.11
CA TRP A 233 -13.64 -54.55 45.59
C TRP A 233 -15.05 -55.03 45.24
N HIS A 234 -15.19 -56.23 44.68
CA HIS A 234 -16.50 -56.77 44.32
C HIS A 234 -17.40 -56.92 45.56
N PRO A 235 -18.66 -56.45 45.52
CA PRO A 235 -19.55 -56.42 46.70
C PRO A 235 -19.73 -57.79 47.36
N ASP A 236 -19.82 -58.86 46.58
CA ASP A 236 -19.94 -60.24 47.09
C ASP A 236 -18.74 -60.66 47.98
N LYS A 237 -17.51 -60.33 47.58
CA LYS A 237 -16.32 -60.66 48.37
C LYS A 237 -16.16 -59.74 49.56
N PHE A 238 -16.54 -58.48 49.39
CA PHE A 238 -16.43 -57.46 50.42
C PHE A 238 -17.51 -57.60 51.52
N ALA A 239 -18.62 -58.28 51.24
CA ALA A 239 -19.66 -58.61 52.22
C ALA A 239 -19.13 -59.32 53.48
N ARG A 240 -18.05 -60.11 53.35
CA ARG A 240 -17.40 -60.78 54.49
C ARG A 240 -16.63 -59.79 55.39
N VAL A 241 -16.10 -58.72 54.80
CA VAL A 241 -15.41 -57.64 55.51
C VAL A 241 -16.44 -56.74 56.19
N LEU A 242 -17.55 -56.41 55.53
CA LEU A 242 -18.65 -55.60 56.07
C LEU A 242 -19.23 -56.16 57.38
N ARG A 243 -19.34 -57.49 57.52
CA ARG A 243 -19.80 -58.15 58.77
C ARG A 243 -18.92 -57.83 59.99
N ARG A 244 -17.66 -57.46 59.77
CA ARG A 244 -16.68 -57.13 60.82
C ARG A 244 -16.51 -55.63 61.04
N VAL A 245 -17.14 -54.81 60.20
CA VAL A 245 -17.18 -53.36 60.37
C VAL A 245 -18.19 -53.04 61.47
N LYS A 246 -17.83 -52.09 62.34
CA LYS A 246 -18.73 -51.57 63.37
C LYS A 246 -20.04 -51.06 62.76
N GLU A 247 -21.15 -51.24 63.46
CA GLU A 247 -22.47 -50.84 62.95
C GLU A 247 -22.54 -49.37 62.52
N GLU A 248 -21.88 -48.49 63.28
CA GLU A 248 -21.80 -47.04 63.02
C GLU A 248 -21.17 -46.70 61.65
N ASP A 249 -20.21 -47.49 61.19
CA ASP A 249 -19.44 -47.23 59.97
C ASP A 249 -19.96 -48.03 58.76
N ARG A 250 -20.93 -48.94 58.94
CA ARG A 250 -21.35 -49.88 57.87
C ARG A 250 -21.94 -49.18 56.65
N ALA A 251 -22.81 -48.20 56.88
CA ALA A 251 -23.45 -47.46 55.79
C ALA A 251 -22.40 -46.71 54.94
N ASP A 252 -21.47 -46.03 55.61
CA ASP A 252 -20.39 -45.29 54.96
C ASP A 252 -19.45 -46.22 54.18
N VAL A 253 -19.11 -47.39 54.73
CA VAL A 253 -18.28 -48.36 54.03
C VAL A 253 -19.01 -48.95 52.81
N GLU A 254 -20.30 -49.25 52.93
CA GLU A 254 -21.10 -49.75 51.79
C GLU A 254 -21.19 -48.72 50.66
N GLU A 255 -21.45 -47.46 51.00
CA GLU A 255 -21.45 -46.35 50.05
C GLU A 255 -20.07 -46.20 49.38
N GLY A 256 -18.99 -46.17 50.16
CA GLY A 256 -17.63 -46.04 49.67
C GLY A 256 -17.23 -47.16 48.71
N VAL A 257 -17.61 -48.42 49.01
CA VAL A 257 -17.38 -49.57 48.10
C VAL A 257 -18.15 -49.38 46.79
N GLY A 258 -19.40 -48.92 46.87
CA GLY A 258 -20.22 -48.60 45.70
C GLY A 258 -19.57 -47.52 44.81
N ILE A 259 -19.00 -46.47 45.41
CA ILE A 259 -18.26 -45.42 44.70
C ILE A 259 -17.02 -46.00 44.01
N VAL A 260 -16.21 -46.80 44.72
CA VAL A 260 -15.00 -47.42 44.16
C VAL A 260 -15.32 -48.31 42.96
N VAL A 261 -16.31 -49.20 43.09
CA VAL A 261 -16.69 -50.13 42.01
C VAL A 261 -17.18 -49.38 40.78
N ARG A 262 -17.98 -48.33 40.97
CA ARG A 262 -18.47 -47.47 39.87
C ARG A 262 -17.30 -46.78 39.16
N CYS A 263 -16.41 -46.14 39.92
CA CYS A 263 -15.21 -45.51 39.38
C CYS A 263 -14.36 -46.50 38.58
N LEU A 264 -14.10 -47.69 39.13
CA LEU A 264 -13.28 -48.71 38.46
C LEU A 264 -13.94 -49.24 37.17
N ASN A 265 -15.26 -49.40 37.15
CA ASN A 265 -15.99 -49.79 35.95
C ASN A 265 -15.92 -48.71 34.87
N GLU A 266 -16.07 -47.43 35.22
CA GLU A 266 -15.90 -46.31 34.29
C GLU A 266 -14.47 -46.26 33.72
N LEU A 267 -13.45 -46.45 34.57
CA LEU A 267 -12.06 -46.50 34.14
C LEU A 267 -11.79 -47.67 33.18
N LEU A 268 -12.34 -48.85 33.48
CA LEU A 268 -12.22 -50.01 32.58
C LEU A 268 -12.89 -49.76 31.23
N GLN A 269 -14.02 -49.05 31.20
CA GLN A 269 -14.69 -48.68 29.95
C GLN A 269 -13.87 -47.68 29.14
N ARG A 270 -13.24 -46.69 29.78
CA ARG A 270 -12.35 -45.73 29.10
C ARG A 270 -11.14 -46.43 28.47
N GLU A 271 -10.50 -47.35 29.19
CA GLU A 271 -9.35 -48.15 28.70
C GLU A 271 -9.73 -49.23 27.67
N ARG A 272 -11.03 -49.44 27.39
CA ARG A 272 -11.50 -50.29 26.28
C ARG A 272 -11.75 -49.50 25.00
N LYS A 273 -12.00 -48.19 25.10
CA LYS A 273 -12.29 -47.29 23.99
C LYS A 273 -11.05 -46.57 23.46
N ALA A 274 -10.02 -46.43 24.29
CA ALA A 274 -8.68 -45.97 23.91
C ALA A 274 -7.86 -47.12 23.32
#